data_AF-A0A4Y8WMH6-F1
#
_entry.id   AF-A0A4Y8WMH6-F1
#
_cell.length_a   1.000
_cell.length_b   1.000
_cell.length_c   1.000
_cell.angle_alpha   90.00
_cell.angle_beta   90.00
_cell.angle_gamma   90.00
#
_symmetry.space_group_name_H-M   'P 1'
#
loop_
_entity.id
_entity.type
_entity.pdbx_description
1 polymer ?
#
loop_
_entity_poly.entity_id
_entity_poly.type
_entity_poly.pdbx_seq_one_letter_code
_entity_poly.pdbx_strand_id
1 'polypeptide(L)'
;MSSITEVKSAWDEIDRFNLDSSSELSLDDISSNVSEMRAGERAEFLTGSTTVYPTQNILADKYILHGAWHEVYPKKNPHYLIFFFSPEPYIVEVKTPKGKVSYAQAFREAMQSNEFTASSKRNTKSTAEASFKEVKTYSDISSAFGGNLSIATSFSGQASYSANSKKYKSILLARLKVGNFKVETEVDGKITNDQVKDKSQAYVSSMTYGKVAYLIIYSNYNFNQVKSSIQLAISTKIVKGEANFSKELTKILSESESYVWIKGDNSDESFWGTTPTFINKMFTAIFDRTNVGVPVFFELKYVNTNVLVDVKDFVQSGTRSTGNEGRTR
;
A
#
# COMPACT_ATOMS: atom_id res chain seq x y z
N MET A 1 33.76 0.40 32.26
CA MET A 1 32.34 0.72 32.52
C MET A 1 32.08 2.08 31.90
N SER A 2 31.74 2.12 30.60
CA SER A 2 31.29 3.36 29.96
C SER A 2 29.93 3.73 30.56
N SER A 3 29.80 4.95 31.05
CA SER A 3 28.66 5.34 31.87
C SER A 3 27.39 5.42 31.03
N ILE A 4 26.25 5.07 31.61
CA ILE A 4 24.90 5.15 31.03
C ILE A 4 24.61 6.53 30.39
N THR A 5 25.36 7.57 30.79
CA THR A 5 25.33 8.93 30.24
C THR A 5 25.84 9.02 28.80
N GLU A 6 26.86 8.24 28.40
CA GLU A 6 27.38 8.24 27.02
C GLU A 6 26.41 7.56 26.05
N VAL A 7 25.69 6.52 26.52
CA VAL A 7 24.66 5.84 25.72
C VAL A 7 23.43 6.75 25.53
N LYS A 8 23.00 7.47 26.56
CA LYS A 8 21.91 8.45 26.43
C LYS A 8 22.28 9.63 25.53
N SER A 9 23.51 10.13 25.59
CA SER A 9 23.96 11.21 24.70
C SER A 9 23.97 10.78 23.24
N ALA A 10 24.31 9.52 22.94
CA ALA A 10 24.25 8.98 21.58
C ALA A 10 22.81 8.79 21.07
N TRP A 11 21.85 8.46 21.96
CA TRP A 11 20.43 8.39 21.62
C TRP A 11 19.81 9.77 21.39
N ASP A 12 20.16 10.77 22.21
CA ASP A 12 19.67 12.15 22.06
C ASP A 12 20.29 12.89 20.85
N GLU A 13 21.41 12.39 20.32
CA GLU A 13 22.03 12.88 19.07
C GLU A 13 21.41 12.20 17.83
N ILE A 14 21.02 10.93 17.95
CA ILE A 14 20.23 10.19 16.94
C ILE A 14 18.82 10.78 16.81
N ASP A 15 18.15 11.09 17.93
CA ASP A 15 16.82 11.71 17.91
C ASP A 15 16.85 13.15 17.36
N ARG A 16 17.95 13.89 17.59
CA ARG A 16 18.16 15.23 16.98
C ARG A 16 18.48 15.16 15.49
N PHE A 17 19.23 14.17 15.02
CA PHE A 17 19.46 13.95 13.58
C PHE A 17 18.22 13.43 12.83
N ASN A 18 17.34 12.70 13.53
CA ASN A 18 16.07 12.20 12.98
C ASN A 18 14.97 13.27 12.89
N LEU A 19 15.10 14.40 13.60
CA LEU A 19 14.13 15.50 13.55
C LEU A 19 14.36 16.48 12.39
N ASP A 20 15.59 16.57 11.85
CA ASP A 20 15.94 17.49 10.74
C ASP A 20 16.01 16.79 9.36
N SER A 21 15.68 15.50 9.27
CA SER A 21 15.69 14.73 8.02
C SER A 21 14.31 14.25 7.60
N SER A 22 13.28 15.08 7.77
CA SER A 22 12.00 14.86 7.11
C SER A 22 12.21 14.87 5.60
N SER A 23 12.01 13.73 4.94
CA SER A 23 11.97 13.64 3.48
C SER A 23 10.77 14.45 2.96
N GLU A 24 11.01 15.72 2.58
CA GLU A 24 10.01 16.54 1.91
C GLU A 24 9.84 16.07 0.47
N LEU A 25 8.64 15.60 0.15
CA LEU A 25 8.17 15.41 -1.22
C LEU A 25 7.79 16.78 -1.78
N SER A 26 8.12 17.08 -3.03
CA SER A 26 7.79 18.38 -3.62
C SER A 26 6.31 18.48 -4.05
N LEU A 27 5.78 19.71 -4.15
CA LEU A 27 4.44 19.97 -4.68
C LEU A 27 4.28 19.40 -6.10
N ASP A 28 5.36 19.37 -6.87
CA ASP A 28 5.39 18.83 -8.23
C ASP A 28 5.27 17.30 -8.22
N ASP A 29 5.91 16.61 -7.26
CA ASP A 29 5.81 15.15 -7.11
C ASP A 29 4.38 14.72 -6.70
N ILE A 30 3.67 15.55 -5.92
CA ILE A 30 2.28 15.28 -5.50
C ILE A 30 1.29 15.67 -6.60
N SER A 31 1.39 16.89 -7.13
CA SER A 31 0.46 17.44 -8.13
C SER A 31 0.49 16.68 -9.44
N SER A 32 1.64 16.13 -9.85
CA SER A 32 1.76 15.22 -11.00
C SER A 32 1.14 13.84 -10.76
N ASN A 33 1.01 13.40 -9.49
CA ASN A 33 0.55 12.06 -9.13
C ASN A 33 -0.82 12.02 -8.42
N VAL A 34 -1.54 13.14 -8.34
CA VAL A 34 -2.93 13.14 -7.89
C VAL A 34 -3.81 12.52 -8.98
N SER A 35 -4.19 11.26 -8.77
CA SER A 35 -5.05 10.53 -9.70
C SER A 35 -6.46 10.34 -9.12
N GLU A 36 -7.44 10.10 -9.98
CA GLU A 36 -8.70 9.53 -9.51
C GLU A 36 -8.47 8.07 -9.11
N MET A 37 -9.10 7.62 -8.02
CA MET A 37 -9.15 6.20 -7.71
C MET A 37 -9.97 5.48 -8.76
N ARG A 38 -9.30 5.01 -9.80
CA ARG A 38 -9.91 4.17 -10.81
C ARG A 38 -9.92 2.74 -10.30
N ALA A 39 -11.12 2.22 -10.09
CA ALA A 39 -11.33 0.83 -9.70
C ALA A 39 -10.59 -0.09 -10.68
N GLY A 40 -9.63 -0.87 -10.19
CA GLY A 40 -8.96 -1.90 -10.98
C GLY A 40 -8.16 -1.41 -12.19
N GLU A 41 -7.47 -0.26 -12.14
CA GLU A 41 -6.51 0.12 -13.21
C GLU A 41 -5.05 -0.16 -12.86
N ARG A 42 -4.73 -0.48 -11.60
CA ARG A 42 -3.37 -0.87 -11.21
C ARG A 42 -3.39 -2.29 -10.67
N ALA A 43 -2.55 -3.15 -11.23
CA ALA A 43 -2.35 -4.56 -10.84
C ALA A 43 -1.72 -4.73 -9.43
N GLU A 44 -1.89 -3.73 -8.56
CA GLU A 44 -1.33 -3.66 -7.22
C GLU A 44 -2.37 -4.11 -6.19
N PHE A 45 -2.04 -5.17 -5.47
CA PHE A 45 -2.85 -5.76 -4.42
C PHE A 45 -2.37 -5.27 -3.06
N LEU A 46 -3.31 -4.90 -2.18
CA LEU A 46 -2.98 -4.48 -0.82
C LEU A 46 -2.64 -5.71 0.03
N THR A 47 -1.45 -5.69 0.63
CA THR A 47 -1.01 -6.72 1.57
C THR A 47 -1.92 -6.76 2.81
N GLY A 48 -2.46 -7.95 3.12
CA GLY A 48 -3.23 -8.19 4.35
C GLY A 48 -2.34 -8.46 5.57
N SER A 49 -2.86 -9.27 6.49
CA SER A 49 -2.10 -9.87 7.61
C SER A 49 -1.26 -11.07 7.18
N THR A 50 -1.49 -11.62 6.00
CA THR A 50 -0.72 -12.72 5.46
C THR A 50 0.71 -12.28 5.15
N THR A 51 1.70 -13.09 5.53
CA THR A 51 3.08 -12.84 5.12
C THR A 51 3.23 -13.06 3.62
N VAL A 52 3.30 -11.96 2.88
CA VAL A 52 3.60 -11.94 1.44
C VAL A 52 5.11 -11.78 1.22
N TYR A 53 5.69 -12.48 0.25
CA TYR A 53 7.08 -12.31 -0.15
C TYR A 53 7.26 -12.44 -1.68
N PRO A 54 8.28 -11.83 -2.29
CA PRO A 54 8.54 -11.94 -3.72
C PRO A 54 8.75 -13.40 -4.11
N THR A 55 8.30 -13.77 -5.31
CA THR A 55 8.21 -15.13 -5.86
C THR A 55 7.18 -16.04 -5.21
N GLN A 56 6.50 -15.67 -4.13
CA GLN A 56 5.46 -16.53 -3.54
C GLN A 56 4.39 -16.85 -4.58
N ASN A 57 4.07 -18.14 -4.77
CA ASN A 57 3.07 -18.55 -5.75
C ASN A 57 1.71 -18.72 -5.09
N ILE A 58 0.66 -18.21 -5.73
CA ILE A 58 -0.71 -18.33 -5.23
C ILE A 58 -1.69 -18.63 -6.37
N LEU A 59 -2.91 -19.04 -6.01
CA LEU A 59 -4.05 -19.02 -6.93
C LEU A 59 -4.71 -17.64 -6.90
N ALA A 60 -4.57 -16.87 -7.98
CA ALA A 60 -5.02 -15.48 -8.04
C ALA A 60 -6.55 -15.35 -7.96
N ASP A 61 -7.31 -16.29 -8.54
CA ASP A 61 -8.77 -16.31 -8.48
C ASP A 61 -9.29 -16.42 -7.04
N LYS A 62 -8.67 -17.29 -6.23
CA LYS A 62 -9.05 -17.48 -4.83
C LYS A 62 -8.81 -16.23 -4.00
N TYR A 63 -7.68 -15.57 -4.24
CA TYR A 63 -7.36 -14.32 -3.56
C TYR A 63 -8.32 -13.21 -3.96
N ILE A 64 -8.56 -13.01 -5.26
CA ILE A 64 -9.34 -11.88 -5.78
C ILE A 64 -10.84 -12.04 -5.51
N LEU A 65 -11.40 -13.23 -5.74
CA LEU A 65 -12.84 -13.47 -5.62
C LEU A 65 -13.29 -13.75 -4.18
N HIS A 66 -12.40 -14.28 -3.34
CA HIS A 66 -12.77 -14.76 -2.01
C HIS A 66 -11.93 -14.16 -0.87
N GLY A 67 -10.94 -13.31 -1.19
CA GLY A 67 -9.99 -12.81 -0.19
C GLY A 67 -9.13 -13.92 0.42
N ALA A 68 -9.08 -15.10 -0.20
CA ALA A 68 -8.46 -16.28 0.36
C ALA A 68 -7.04 -16.47 -0.18
N TRP A 69 -6.06 -16.42 0.73
CA TRP A 69 -4.68 -16.71 0.37
C TRP A 69 -4.47 -18.22 0.21
N HIS A 70 -4.24 -18.68 -1.02
CA HIS A 70 -3.96 -20.07 -1.32
C HIS A 70 -2.56 -20.20 -1.93
N GLU A 71 -1.56 -20.44 -1.09
CA GLU A 71 -0.17 -20.62 -1.53
C GLU A 71 0.02 -21.99 -2.18
N VAL A 72 0.78 -22.01 -3.27
CA VAL A 72 1.24 -23.23 -3.93
C VAL A 72 2.76 -23.27 -3.92
N TYR A 73 3.34 -24.47 -3.85
CA TYR A 73 4.77 -24.66 -3.60
C TYR A 73 5.48 -25.37 -4.77
N PRO A 74 5.51 -24.79 -5.99
CA PRO A 74 6.28 -25.37 -7.08
C PRO A 74 7.78 -25.22 -6.81
N LYS A 75 8.58 -26.09 -7.42
CA LYS A 75 10.04 -25.93 -7.45
C LYS A 75 10.38 -24.71 -8.29
N LYS A 76 11.04 -23.72 -7.69
CA LYS A 76 11.38 -22.45 -8.36
C LYS A 76 12.74 -22.54 -9.05
N ASN A 77 12.83 -21.88 -10.20
CA ASN A 77 14.08 -21.66 -10.91
C ASN A 77 14.89 -20.52 -10.25
N PRO A 78 16.21 -20.47 -10.47
CA PRO A 78 17.01 -19.30 -10.13
C PRO A 78 16.40 -18.02 -10.72
N HIS A 79 16.51 -16.92 -9.99
CA HIS A 79 15.95 -15.63 -10.36
C HIS A 79 16.72 -14.51 -9.67
N TYR A 80 16.51 -13.28 -10.12
CA TYR A 80 17.08 -12.10 -9.49
C TYR A 80 16.01 -11.40 -8.65
N LEU A 81 16.47 -10.82 -7.55
CA LEU A 81 15.72 -9.83 -6.78
C LEU A 81 16.41 -8.49 -6.99
N ILE A 82 15.62 -7.51 -7.45
CA ILE A 82 16.08 -6.14 -7.69
C ILE A 82 15.41 -5.25 -6.65
N PHE A 83 16.21 -4.71 -5.75
CA PHE A 83 15.79 -3.73 -4.76
C PHE A 83 16.07 -2.34 -5.32
N PHE A 84 15.00 -1.61 -5.66
CA PHE A 84 15.07 -0.28 -6.26
C PHE A 84 15.39 0.79 -5.21
N PHE A 85 16.60 0.71 -4.65
CA PHE A 85 17.20 1.79 -3.89
C PHE A 85 17.66 2.90 -4.84
N SER A 86 17.86 4.11 -4.31
CA SER A 86 18.35 5.24 -5.07
C SER A 86 19.67 5.76 -4.47
N PRO A 87 20.68 6.09 -5.30
CA PRO A 87 20.61 6.25 -6.75
C PRO A 87 20.73 4.95 -7.55
N GLU A 88 21.19 3.87 -6.94
CA GLU A 88 21.48 2.61 -7.62
C GLU A 88 20.74 1.45 -6.96
N PRO A 89 20.21 0.51 -7.75
CA PRO A 89 19.52 -0.66 -7.20
C PRO A 89 20.52 -1.66 -6.62
N TYR A 90 20.11 -2.39 -5.59
CA TYR A 90 20.81 -3.59 -5.13
C TYR A 90 20.23 -4.81 -5.85
N ILE A 91 21.08 -5.61 -6.49
CA ILE A 91 20.67 -6.76 -7.29
C ILE A 91 21.33 -8.02 -6.72
N VAL A 92 20.53 -9.06 -6.47
CA VAL A 92 21.02 -10.34 -5.96
C VAL A 92 20.37 -11.51 -6.68
N GLU A 93 21.20 -12.50 -7.04
CA GLU A 93 20.74 -13.75 -7.64
C GLU A 93 20.39 -14.79 -6.56
N VAL A 94 19.17 -15.30 -6.58
CA VAL A 94 18.73 -16.41 -5.74
C VAL A 94 18.96 -17.73 -6.48
N LYS A 95 20.19 -18.27 -6.37
CA LYS A 95 20.60 -19.51 -7.05
C LYS A 95 19.84 -20.76 -6.62
N THR A 96 19.50 -20.85 -5.34
CA THR A 96 18.78 -22.00 -4.77
C THR A 96 17.55 -21.51 -4.00
N PRO A 97 16.40 -21.32 -4.67
CA PRO A 97 15.20 -20.81 -4.04
C PRO A 97 14.66 -21.73 -2.94
N LYS A 98 14.43 -21.17 -1.75
CA LYS A 98 13.82 -21.82 -0.57
C LYS A 98 12.62 -21.02 -0.05
N GLY A 99 11.86 -20.43 -0.98
CA GLY A 99 10.70 -19.59 -0.67
C GLY A 99 11.07 -18.41 0.24
N LYS A 100 10.27 -18.20 1.29
CA LYS A 100 10.41 -17.09 2.25
C LYS A 100 11.81 -16.98 2.86
N VAL A 101 12.51 -18.10 3.06
CA VAL A 101 13.84 -18.12 3.68
C VAL A 101 14.87 -17.43 2.78
N SER A 102 14.90 -17.77 1.49
CA SER A 102 15.82 -17.13 0.54
C SER A 102 15.54 -15.65 0.40
N TYR A 103 14.25 -15.26 0.37
CA TYR A 103 13.89 -13.85 0.35
C TYR A 103 14.35 -13.11 1.61
N ALA A 104 14.11 -13.68 2.80
CA ALA A 104 14.52 -13.06 4.05
C ALA A 104 16.05 -12.87 4.15
N GLN A 105 16.82 -13.78 3.57
CA GLN A 105 18.29 -13.64 3.46
C GLN A 105 18.65 -12.49 2.53
N ALA A 106 18.15 -12.50 1.29
CA ALA A 106 18.38 -11.44 0.31
C ALA A 106 17.96 -10.05 0.82
N PHE A 107 16.83 -9.97 1.51
CA PHE A 107 16.35 -8.73 2.13
C PHE A 107 17.30 -8.22 3.20
N ARG A 108 17.78 -9.09 4.11
CA ARG A 108 18.76 -8.68 5.14
C ARG A 108 20.07 -8.18 4.53
N GLU A 109 20.56 -8.86 3.51
CA GLU A 109 21.77 -8.46 2.78
C GLU A 109 21.57 -7.10 2.09
N ALA A 110 20.43 -6.91 1.42
CA ALA A 110 20.07 -5.64 0.78
C ALA A 110 19.98 -4.49 1.80
N MET A 111 19.39 -4.70 2.98
CA MET A 111 19.33 -3.69 4.04
C MET A 111 20.69 -3.37 4.68
N GLN A 112 21.69 -4.24 4.53
CA GLN A 112 23.07 -4.01 5.00
C GLN A 112 23.97 -3.42 3.91
N SER A 113 23.46 -3.26 2.69
CA SER A 113 24.22 -2.82 1.53
C SER A 113 24.60 -1.33 1.56
N ASN A 114 25.59 -0.97 0.75
CA ASN A 114 25.99 0.43 0.56
C ASN A 114 24.90 1.21 -0.19
N GLU A 115 24.20 0.55 -1.09
CA GLU A 115 23.09 1.04 -1.90
C GLU A 115 21.93 1.47 -1.00
N PHE A 116 21.52 0.61 -0.04
CA PHE A 116 20.52 0.99 0.95
C PHE A 116 21.00 2.13 1.84
N THR A 117 22.26 2.06 2.32
CA THR A 117 22.84 3.14 3.13
C THR A 117 22.85 4.48 2.39
N ALA A 118 23.15 4.48 1.09
CA ALA A 118 23.11 5.67 0.24
C ALA A 118 21.68 6.17 0.04
N SER A 119 20.72 5.27 -0.13
CA SER A 119 19.30 5.60 -0.26
C SER A 119 18.75 6.26 1.00
N SER A 120 18.97 5.66 2.17
CA SER A 120 18.49 6.19 3.45
C SER A 120 19.09 7.55 3.82
N LYS A 121 20.30 7.86 3.33
CA LYS A 121 20.95 9.17 3.59
C LYS A 121 20.41 10.30 2.74
N ARG A 122 19.81 10.00 1.59
CA ARG A 122 19.51 11.00 0.56
C ARG A 122 18.15 11.69 0.72
N ASN A 123 17.41 11.49 1.82
CA ASN A 123 15.98 11.83 1.89
C ASN A 123 15.29 11.35 0.59
N THR A 124 15.66 10.17 0.10
CA THR A 124 15.36 9.76 -1.28
C THR A 124 13.87 9.87 -1.48
N LYS A 125 13.49 10.62 -2.52
CA LYS A 125 12.12 10.96 -2.87
C LYS A 125 11.27 9.72 -2.76
N SER A 126 10.53 9.62 -1.66
CA SER A 126 9.47 8.65 -1.56
C SER A 126 8.53 8.91 -2.74
N THR A 127 7.92 7.88 -3.32
CA THR A 127 6.85 8.13 -4.27
C THR A 127 5.58 8.35 -3.45
N ALA A 128 5.03 9.56 -3.45
CA ALA A 128 3.73 9.82 -2.86
C ALA A 128 2.66 9.89 -3.94
N GLU A 129 1.61 9.12 -3.74
CA GLU A 129 0.43 9.11 -4.58
C GLU A 129 -0.78 9.32 -3.69
N ALA A 130 -1.58 10.32 -4.03
CA ALA A 130 -2.89 10.55 -3.44
C ALA A 130 -3.96 10.26 -4.48
N SER A 131 -4.97 9.51 -4.08
CA SER A 131 -6.08 9.16 -4.94
C SER A 131 -7.41 9.31 -4.21
N PHE A 132 -8.45 9.77 -4.91
CA PHE A 132 -9.74 10.11 -4.32
C PHE A 132 -10.91 9.45 -5.06
N LYS A 133 -11.95 9.07 -4.32
CA LYS A 133 -13.20 8.53 -4.85
C LYS A 133 -14.42 9.09 -4.13
N GLU A 134 -15.48 9.40 -4.86
CA GLU A 134 -16.81 9.57 -4.26
C GLU A 134 -17.41 8.19 -4.03
N VAL A 135 -17.77 7.88 -2.79
CA VAL A 135 -18.33 6.58 -2.40
C VAL A 135 -19.84 6.62 -2.55
N LYS A 136 -20.37 5.80 -3.47
CA LYS A 136 -21.82 5.62 -3.66
C LYS A 136 -22.26 4.23 -3.23
N THR A 137 -21.36 3.25 -3.33
CA THR A 137 -21.62 1.84 -3.06
C THR A 137 -20.47 1.20 -2.27
N TYR A 138 -20.73 0.04 -1.65
CA TYR A 138 -19.68 -0.78 -1.07
C TYR A 138 -18.62 -1.21 -2.11
N SER A 139 -19.02 -1.40 -3.37
CA SER A 139 -18.07 -1.72 -4.46
C SER A 139 -17.02 -0.63 -4.68
N ASP A 140 -17.38 0.64 -4.39
CA ASP A 140 -16.42 1.74 -4.44
C ASP A 140 -15.33 1.60 -3.37
N ILE A 141 -15.70 1.09 -2.20
CA ILE A 141 -14.80 0.79 -1.08
C ILE A 141 -13.98 -0.46 -1.40
N SER A 142 -14.58 -1.57 -1.82
CA SER A 142 -13.84 -2.82 -2.07
C SER A 142 -12.79 -2.68 -3.17
N SER A 143 -13.10 -1.91 -4.22
CA SER A 143 -12.16 -1.61 -5.31
C SER A 143 -10.97 -0.77 -4.84
N ALA A 144 -11.14 0.06 -3.81
CA ALA A 144 -10.07 0.89 -3.24
C ALA A 144 -8.94 0.07 -2.63
N PHE A 145 -9.29 -1.06 -2.01
CA PHE A 145 -8.38 -1.96 -1.32
C PHE A 145 -7.79 -3.05 -2.24
N GLY A 146 -7.74 -2.81 -3.56
CA GLY A 146 -7.21 -3.76 -4.54
C GLY A 146 -7.97 -5.10 -4.57
N GLY A 147 -9.27 -5.08 -4.26
CA GLY A 147 -10.09 -6.29 -4.17
C GLY A 147 -9.96 -7.07 -2.86
N ASN A 148 -9.19 -6.59 -1.86
CA ASN A 148 -9.10 -7.23 -0.56
C ASN A 148 -10.41 -7.06 0.23
N LEU A 149 -11.34 -8.00 0.05
CA LEU A 149 -12.68 -7.96 0.62
C LEU A 149 -12.68 -8.00 2.15
N SER A 150 -11.70 -8.66 2.77
CA SER A 150 -11.58 -8.74 4.23
C SER A 150 -11.31 -7.37 4.83
N ILE A 151 -10.33 -6.64 4.29
CA ILE A 151 -10.02 -5.27 4.72
C ILE A 151 -11.18 -4.34 4.39
N ALA A 152 -11.75 -4.43 3.18
CA ALA A 152 -12.87 -3.58 2.77
C ALA A 152 -14.12 -3.75 3.67
N THR A 153 -14.43 -4.99 4.06
CA THR A 153 -15.53 -5.31 4.98
C THR A 153 -15.24 -4.74 6.37
N SER A 154 -14.02 -4.95 6.87
CA SER A 154 -13.59 -4.43 8.17
C SER A 154 -13.64 -2.91 8.21
N PHE A 155 -13.17 -2.25 7.15
CA PHE A 155 -13.20 -0.80 6.98
C PHE A 155 -14.62 -0.25 6.93
N SER A 156 -15.50 -0.87 6.14
CA SER A 156 -16.89 -0.44 6.04
C SER A 156 -17.61 -0.60 7.38
N GLY A 157 -17.35 -1.69 8.12
CA GLY A 157 -17.91 -1.92 9.44
C GLY A 157 -17.44 -0.87 10.47
N GLN A 158 -16.13 -0.65 10.58
CA GLN A 158 -15.55 0.34 11.50
C GLN A 158 -15.98 1.77 11.16
N ALA A 159 -16.02 2.11 9.87
CA ALA A 159 -16.52 3.39 9.39
C ALA A 159 -18.04 3.53 9.43
N SER A 160 -18.76 2.51 9.93
CA SER A 160 -20.22 2.48 10.02
C SER A 160 -20.91 2.83 8.70
N TYR A 161 -20.31 2.39 7.59
CA TYR A 161 -20.78 2.70 6.24
C TYR A 161 -22.15 2.08 5.98
N SER A 162 -23.04 2.89 5.41
CA SER A 162 -24.34 2.46 4.93
C SER A 162 -24.63 3.09 3.58
N ALA A 163 -24.81 2.23 2.56
CA ALA A 163 -25.10 2.66 1.18
C ALA A 163 -26.40 3.48 1.04
N ASN A 164 -27.31 3.36 2.01
CA ASN A 164 -28.61 4.05 2.01
C ASN A 164 -28.64 5.27 2.93
N SER A 165 -27.51 5.65 3.54
CA SER A 165 -27.47 6.81 4.43
C SER A 165 -27.70 8.11 3.64
N LYS A 166 -28.84 8.77 3.89
CA LYS A 166 -29.13 10.12 3.39
C LYS A 166 -28.60 11.22 4.32
N LYS A 167 -27.85 10.85 5.36
CA LYS A 167 -27.37 11.77 6.40
C LYS A 167 -26.38 12.81 5.86
N TYR A 168 -25.64 12.47 4.80
CA TYR A 168 -24.55 13.30 4.26
C TYR A 168 -24.77 13.62 2.80
N LYS A 169 -24.25 14.79 2.37
CA LYS A 169 -24.28 15.19 0.96
C LYS A 169 -23.22 14.47 0.14
N SER A 170 -22.08 14.16 0.74
CA SER A 170 -21.00 13.43 0.07
C SER A 170 -20.27 12.50 1.02
N ILE A 171 -19.71 11.44 0.44
CA ILE A 171 -18.80 10.51 1.10
C ILE A 171 -17.55 10.44 0.25
N LEU A 172 -16.41 10.87 0.78
CA LEU A 172 -15.12 10.85 0.10
C LEU A 172 -14.26 9.74 0.69
N LEU A 173 -13.68 8.91 -0.17
CA LEU A 173 -12.60 7.99 0.16
C LEU A 173 -11.30 8.50 -0.44
N ALA A 174 -10.32 8.78 0.41
CA ALA A 174 -8.96 9.11 0.04
C ALA A 174 -8.04 7.92 0.35
N ARG A 175 -7.06 7.71 -0.53
CA ARG A 175 -5.92 6.82 -0.32
C ARG A 175 -4.65 7.63 -0.50
N LEU A 176 -3.75 7.54 0.46
CA LEU A 176 -2.37 8.03 0.36
C LEU A 176 -1.43 6.83 0.40
N LYS A 177 -0.60 6.69 -0.63
CA LYS A 177 0.50 5.72 -0.71
C LYS A 177 1.79 6.51 -0.68
N VAL A 178 2.70 6.14 0.21
CA VAL A 178 4.06 6.68 0.25
C VAL A 178 5.05 5.51 0.21
N GLY A 179 5.70 5.32 -0.93
CA GLY A 179 6.64 4.21 -1.16
C GLY A 179 8.08 4.62 -0.81
N ASN A 180 8.78 3.76 -0.07
CA ASN A 180 10.22 3.87 0.19
C ASN A 180 11.02 3.26 -0.97
N PHE A 181 10.81 1.96 -1.23
CA PHE A 181 11.41 1.25 -2.36
C PHE A 181 10.51 0.12 -2.85
N LYS A 182 10.79 -0.36 -4.06
CA LYS A 182 10.16 -1.54 -4.65
C LYS A 182 11.18 -2.68 -4.69
N VAL A 183 10.71 -3.91 -4.53
CA VAL A 183 11.47 -5.13 -4.82
C VAL A 183 10.80 -5.81 -5.99
N GLU A 184 11.53 -6.09 -7.06
CA GLU A 184 11.01 -6.87 -8.20
C GLU A 184 11.72 -8.20 -8.32
N THR A 185 10.97 -9.19 -8.79
CA THR A 185 11.48 -10.49 -9.20
C THR A 185 11.70 -10.47 -10.69
N GLU A 186 12.95 -10.61 -11.11
CA GLU A 186 13.31 -10.79 -12.50
C GLU A 186 13.63 -12.26 -12.77
N VAL A 187 12.95 -12.84 -13.74
CA VAL A 187 13.06 -14.26 -14.12
C VAL A 187 13.58 -14.37 -15.54
N ASP A 188 14.68 -15.11 -15.71
CA ASP A 188 15.17 -15.46 -17.04
C ASP A 188 14.30 -16.62 -17.60
N GLY A 189 13.21 -16.25 -18.27
CA GLY A 189 12.22 -17.18 -18.79
C GLY A 189 11.10 -17.51 -17.79
N LYS A 190 11.12 -18.71 -17.20
CA LYS A 190 10.02 -19.22 -16.34
C LYS A 190 10.42 -19.23 -14.87
N ILE A 191 9.52 -18.80 -13.98
CA ILE A 191 9.72 -18.90 -12.52
C ILE A 191 9.78 -20.36 -12.01
N THR A 192 9.19 -21.31 -12.74
CA THR A 192 9.21 -22.74 -12.42
C THR A 192 9.16 -23.59 -13.70
N ASN A 193 9.78 -24.77 -13.65
CA ASN A 193 9.66 -25.80 -14.69
C ASN A 193 8.56 -26.83 -14.38
N ASP A 194 7.94 -26.76 -13.20
CA ASP A 194 6.85 -27.64 -12.83
C ASP A 194 5.63 -27.37 -13.73
N GLN A 195 4.85 -28.42 -14.01
CA GLN A 195 3.62 -28.25 -14.78
C GLN A 195 2.60 -27.43 -13.97
N VAL A 196 2.16 -26.32 -14.57
CA VAL A 196 1.12 -25.47 -14.03
C VAL A 196 -0.23 -26.17 -14.18
N LYS A 197 -0.83 -26.59 -13.05
CA LYS A 197 -2.11 -27.30 -13.03
C LYS A 197 -3.31 -26.35 -13.08
N ASP A 198 -3.14 -25.14 -12.56
CA ASP A 198 -4.18 -24.12 -12.52
C ASP A 198 -3.75 -22.88 -13.30
N LYS A 199 -4.58 -22.43 -14.26
CA LYS A 199 -4.29 -21.25 -15.07
C LYS A 199 -4.29 -19.95 -14.24
N SER A 200 -4.94 -19.95 -13.06
CA SER A 200 -4.92 -18.81 -12.13
C SER A 200 -3.63 -18.74 -11.31
N GLN A 201 -2.74 -19.75 -11.42
CA GLN A 201 -1.49 -19.77 -10.69
C GLN A 201 -0.63 -18.58 -11.10
N ALA A 202 -0.39 -17.71 -10.12
CA ALA A 202 0.43 -16.51 -10.25
C ALA A 202 1.56 -16.54 -9.24
N TYR A 203 2.53 -15.66 -9.41
CA TYR A 203 3.57 -15.41 -8.42
C TYR A 203 3.68 -13.92 -8.13
N VAL A 204 4.10 -13.60 -6.90
CA VAL A 204 4.41 -12.23 -6.49
C VAL A 204 5.61 -11.73 -7.29
N SER A 205 5.36 -10.90 -8.30
CA SER A 205 6.38 -10.37 -9.18
C SER A 205 7.06 -9.15 -8.61
N SER A 206 6.37 -8.42 -7.74
CA SER A 206 6.94 -7.26 -7.06
C SER A 206 6.27 -6.97 -5.73
N MET A 207 6.97 -6.22 -4.89
CA MET A 207 6.47 -5.72 -3.62
C MET A 207 6.93 -4.28 -3.39
N THR A 208 6.00 -3.41 -3.01
CA THR A 208 6.30 -2.05 -2.57
C THR A 208 6.39 -2.00 -1.06
N TYR A 209 7.51 -1.50 -0.56
CA TYR A 209 7.74 -1.19 0.84
C TYR A 209 7.44 0.29 1.09
N GLY A 210 6.71 0.57 2.17
CA GLY A 210 6.41 1.94 2.55
C GLY A 210 5.24 2.02 3.52
N LYS A 211 4.38 3.01 3.28
CA LYS A 211 3.21 3.35 4.08
C LYS A 211 2.01 3.58 3.18
N VAL A 212 0.86 3.12 3.62
CA VAL A 212 -0.42 3.39 2.97
C VAL A 212 -1.45 3.75 4.02
N ALA A 213 -2.33 4.66 3.66
CA ALA A 213 -3.37 5.13 4.55
C ALA A 213 -4.65 5.41 3.75
N TYR A 214 -5.79 5.07 4.33
CA TYR A 214 -7.11 5.24 3.77
C TYR A 214 -7.96 6.09 4.72
N LEU A 215 -8.67 7.07 4.19
CA LEU A 215 -9.50 8.01 4.95
C LEU A 215 -10.86 8.08 4.27
N ILE A 216 -11.91 7.75 5.00
CA ILE A 216 -13.28 8.01 4.56
C ILE A 216 -13.84 9.19 5.34
N ILE A 217 -14.48 10.12 4.64
CA ILE A 217 -15.08 11.33 5.20
C ILE A 217 -16.53 11.39 4.77
N TYR A 218 -17.42 11.46 5.76
CA TYR A 218 -18.84 11.70 5.59
C TYR A 218 -19.13 13.18 5.86
N SER A 219 -19.62 13.90 4.85
CA SER A 219 -19.69 15.36 4.91
C SER A 219 -21.01 15.95 4.42
N ASN A 220 -21.42 17.06 5.04
CA ASN A 220 -22.53 17.90 4.58
C ASN A 220 -22.13 18.92 3.51
N TYR A 221 -20.86 18.90 3.10
CA TYR A 221 -20.32 19.66 1.98
C TYR A 221 -20.37 18.85 0.68
N ASN A 222 -20.24 19.53 -0.46
CA ASN A 222 -20.20 18.85 -1.75
C ASN A 222 -18.87 18.11 -1.95
N PHE A 223 -18.90 16.98 -2.66
CA PHE A 223 -17.73 16.11 -2.88
C PHE A 223 -16.48 16.88 -3.33
N ASN A 224 -16.63 17.78 -4.32
CA ASN A 224 -15.50 18.55 -4.86
C ASN A 224 -14.88 19.49 -3.82
N GLN A 225 -15.67 20.08 -2.92
CA GLN A 225 -15.15 20.93 -1.85
C GLN A 225 -14.30 20.10 -0.88
N VAL A 226 -14.83 18.95 -0.43
CA VAL A 226 -14.11 18.03 0.46
C VAL A 226 -12.81 17.54 -0.22
N LYS A 227 -12.89 17.12 -1.49
CA LYS A 227 -11.74 16.65 -2.28
C LYS A 227 -10.63 17.70 -2.36
N SER A 228 -10.96 18.92 -2.77
CA SER A 228 -9.97 19.99 -2.91
C SER A 228 -9.32 20.35 -1.58
N SER A 229 -10.07 20.35 -0.48
CA SER A 229 -9.51 20.61 0.85
C SER A 229 -8.51 19.53 1.28
N ILE A 230 -8.82 18.25 1.08
CA ILE A 230 -7.90 17.15 1.44
C ILE A 230 -6.67 17.13 0.52
N GLN A 231 -6.84 17.40 -0.77
CA GLN A 231 -5.72 17.55 -1.70
C GLN A 231 -4.74 18.63 -1.25
N LEU A 232 -5.26 19.79 -0.80
CA LEU A 232 -4.46 20.87 -0.25
C LEU A 232 -3.77 20.47 1.07
N ALA A 233 -4.46 19.71 1.93
CA ALA A 233 -3.92 19.20 3.19
C ALA A 233 -2.69 18.32 2.98
N ILE A 234 -2.83 17.33 2.09
CA ILE A 234 -1.77 16.40 1.68
C ILE A 234 -0.60 17.20 1.14
N SER A 235 -0.87 18.08 0.16
CA SER A 235 0.15 18.89 -0.49
C SER A 235 0.92 19.77 0.49
N THR A 236 0.24 20.42 1.43
CA THR A 236 0.88 21.34 2.39
C THR A 236 1.72 20.58 3.42
N LYS A 237 1.17 19.53 4.03
CA LYS A 237 1.86 18.78 5.09
C LYS A 237 3.04 17.98 4.58
N ILE A 238 2.89 17.35 3.42
CA ILE A 238 3.95 16.55 2.81
C ILE A 238 5.12 17.43 2.35
N VAL A 239 4.85 18.67 1.90
CA VAL A 239 5.86 19.56 1.33
C VAL A 239 6.52 20.44 2.39
N LYS A 240 5.80 20.85 3.43
CA LYS A 240 6.27 21.90 4.36
C LYS A 240 6.50 21.43 5.79
N GLY A 241 6.24 20.15 6.09
CA GLY A 241 6.24 19.62 7.47
C GLY A 241 5.20 20.23 8.42
N GLU A 242 4.57 21.35 8.04
CA GLU A 242 3.60 22.10 8.82
C GLU A 242 2.17 21.84 8.34
N ALA A 243 1.33 21.32 9.24
CA ALA A 243 -0.11 21.27 9.04
C ALA A 243 -0.77 22.61 9.40
N ASN A 244 -0.40 23.70 8.74
CA ASN A 244 -1.21 24.92 8.82
C ASN A 244 -2.44 24.72 7.91
N PHE A 245 -3.42 23.97 8.42
CA PHE A 245 -4.69 23.74 7.75
C PHE A 245 -5.36 25.09 7.46
N SER A 246 -5.79 25.30 6.22
CA SER A 246 -6.61 26.47 5.90
C SER A 246 -7.86 26.46 6.79
N LYS A 247 -8.39 27.65 7.14
CA LYS A 247 -9.61 27.76 7.96
C LYS A 247 -10.76 26.92 7.40
N GLU A 248 -10.86 26.81 6.08
CA GLU A 248 -11.86 26.03 5.37
C GLU A 248 -11.67 24.51 5.53
N LEU A 249 -10.44 24.01 5.43
CA LEU A 249 -10.13 22.60 5.67
C LEU A 249 -10.37 22.21 7.14
N THR A 250 -9.94 23.05 8.09
CA THR A 250 -10.20 22.83 9.52
C THR A 250 -11.69 22.74 9.78
N LYS A 251 -12.47 23.64 9.16
CA LYS A 251 -13.93 23.63 9.27
C LYS A 251 -14.52 22.33 8.70
N ILE A 252 -14.20 21.98 7.45
CA ILE A 252 -14.71 20.76 6.80
C ILE A 252 -14.39 19.52 7.63
N LEU A 253 -13.15 19.38 8.11
CA LEU A 253 -12.75 18.24 8.93
C LEU A 253 -13.46 18.22 10.29
N SER A 254 -13.66 19.38 10.94
CA SER A 254 -14.35 19.47 12.23
C SER A 254 -15.86 19.21 12.16
N GLU A 255 -16.49 19.47 11.01
CA GLU A 255 -17.93 19.31 10.79
C GLU A 255 -18.26 18.00 10.04
N SER A 256 -17.26 17.17 9.73
CA SER A 256 -17.43 15.89 9.06
C SER A 256 -17.14 14.73 10.02
N GLU A 257 -17.77 13.59 9.77
CA GLU A 257 -17.38 12.34 10.41
C GLU A 257 -16.31 11.67 9.57
N SER A 258 -15.20 11.25 10.18
CA SER A 258 -14.07 10.70 9.44
C SER A 258 -13.49 9.47 10.11
N TYR A 259 -13.01 8.52 9.30
CA TYR A 259 -12.36 7.31 9.78
C TYR A 259 -11.10 7.06 8.98
N VAL A 260 -10.02 6.79 9.69
CA VAL A 260 -8.68 6.57 9.15
C VAL A 260 -8.25 5.14 9.42
N TRP A 261 -7.65 4.51 8.41
CA TRP A 261 -6.94 3.24 8.49
C TRP A 261 -5.51 3.44 7.96
N ILE A 262 -4.50 3.03 8.71
CA ILE A 262 -3.07 3.20 8.34
C ILE A 262 -2.34 1.87 8.45
N LYS A 263 -1.47 1.59 7.47
CA LYS A 263 -0.46 0.54 7.48
C LYS A 263 0.89 1.14 7.11
N GLY A 264 1.89 1.09 8.01
CA GLY A 264 3.17 1.76 7.73
C GLY A 264 4.18 1.85 8.87
N ASP A 265 4.01 1.10 9.96
CA ASP A 265 4.94 1.01 11.08
C ASP A 265 5.21 -0.46 11.46
N ASN A 266 6.21 -0.68 12.33
CA ASN A 266 6.62 -2.01 12.80
C ASN A 266 5.55 -2.73 13.65
N SER A 267 4.36 -2.14 13.83
CA SER A 267 3.20 -2.84 14.36
C SER A 267 2.36 -3.40 13.21
N ASP A 268 2.11 -4.71 13.25
CA ASP A 268 1.15 -5.39 12.37
C ASP A 268 -0.31 -4.88 12.55
N GLU A 269 -0.53 -3.86 13.36
CA GLU A 269 -1.85 -3.34 13.68
C GLU A 269 -2.21 -2.15 12.81
N SER A 270 -3.15 -2.42 11.92
CA SER A 270 -4.02 -1.42 11.32
C SER A 270 -4.58 -0.47 12.38
N PHE A 271 -4.16 0.79 12.34
CA PHE A 271 -4.63 1.80 13.28
C PHE A 271 -5.98 2.41 12.84
N TRP A 272 -6.96 2.48 13.73
CA TRP A 272 -8.28 3.12 13.51
C TRP A 272 -8.44 4.40 14.31
N GLY A 273 -8.95 5.45 13.67
CA GLY A 273 -9.41 6.60 14.44
C GLY A 273 -10.06 7.71 13.63
N THR A 274 -10.61 8.69 14.34
CA THR A 274 -11.48 9.75 13.79
C THR A 274 -11.00 11.17 14.13
N THR A 275 -9.85 11.31 14.81
CA THR A 275 -9.33 12.59 15.28
C THR A 275 -8.41 13.26 14.25
N PRO A 276 -8.26 14.59 14.28
CA PRO A 276 -7.28 15.31 13.46
C PRO A 276 -5.85 14.78 13.61
N THR A 277 -5.49 14.26 14.78
CA THR A 277 -4.19 13.62 15.02
C THR A 277 -3.96 12.41 14.10
N PHE A 278 -4.99 11.59 13.85
CA PHE A 278 -4.85 10.40 13.00
C PHE A 278 -4.85 10.74 11.51
N ILE A 279 -5.63 11.74 11.11
CA ILE A 279 -5.55 12.35 9.79
C ILE A 279 -4.13 12.90 9.57
N ASN A 280 -3.56 13.54 10.58
CA ASN A 280 -2.17 14.00 10.56
C ASN A 280 -1.17 12.85 10.41
N LYS A 281 -1.36 11.72 11.10
CA LYS A 281 -0.49 10.55 10.96
C LYS A 281 -0.53 9.96 9.55
N MET A 282 -1.66 10.04 8.84
CA MET A 282 -1.74 9.61 7.44
C MET A 282 -0.71 10.35 6.58
N PHE A 283 -0.55 11.66 6.75
CA PHE A 283 0.31 12.50 5.91
C PHE A 283 1.80 12.51 6.31
N THR A 284 2.17 11.90 7.43
CA THR A 284 3.57 11.80 7.86
C THR A 284 4.18 10.50 7.34
N ALA A 285 5.23 10.59 6.52
CA ALA A 285 6.00 9.44 6.07
C ALA A 285 7.48 9.73 6.29
N ILE A 286 8.11 8.97 7.17
CA ILE A 286 9.54 9.06 7.47
C ILE A 286 10.07 7.65 7.29
N PHE A 287 10.99 7.48 6.34
CA PHE A 287 11.72 6.24 6.13
C PHE A 287 13.19 6.47 6.36
N ASP A 288 13.80 5.59 7.12
CA ASP A 288 15.21 5.66 7.49
C ASP A 288 15.77 4.24 7.66
N ARG A 289 16.98 4.11 8.23
CA ARG A 289 17.64 2.81 8.42
C ARG A 289 16.97 1.91 9.45
N THR A 290 16.18 2.49 10.35
CA THR A 290 15.44 1.81 11.43
C THR A 290 13.96 1.61 11.09
N ASN A 291 13.43 2.42 10.18
CA ASN A 291 12.08 2.32 9.65
C ASN A 291 12.09 2.32 8.12
N VAL A 292 12.19 1.13 7.54
CA VAL A 292 12.22 0.97 6.07
C VAL A 292 10.82 0.91 5.45
N GLY A 293 9.78 1.05 6.28
CA GLY A 293 8.39 0.77 5.94
C GLY A 293 8.07 -0.73 5.94
N VAL A 294 6.79 -1.04 5.77
CA VAL A 294 6.30 -2.41 5.66
C VAL A 294 5.90 -2.73 4.22
N PRO A 295 5.80 -4.01 3.85
CA PRO A 295 5.07 -4.38 2.64
C PRO A 295 3.68 -3.75 2.65
N VAL A 296 3.37 -2.95 1.62
CA VAL A 296 2.06 -2.32 1.48
C VAL A 296 1.34 -2.87 0.26
N PHE A 297 2.00 -2.93 -0.89
CA PHE A 297 1.42 -3.44 -2.13
C PHE A 297 2.29 -4.54 -2.73
N PHE A 298 1.66 -5.42 -3.51
CA PHE A 298 2.35 -6.41 -4.32
C PHE A 298 1.68 -6.54 -5.68
N GLU A 299 2.44 -6.92 -6.69
CA GLU A 299 1.92 -7.24 -8.01
C GLU A 299 2.05 -8.75 -8.25
N LEU A 300 1.13 -9.29 -9.03
CA LEU A 300 1.14 -10.69 -9.43
C LEU A 300 1.38 -10.79 -10.93
N LYS A 301 2.16 -11.80 -11.35
CA LYS A 301 2.23 -12.25 -12.73
C LYS A 301 1.80 -13.71 -12.84
N TYR A 302 1.04 -14.05 -13.88
CA TYR A 302 0.68 -15.43 -14.14
C TYR A 302 1.93 -16.26 -14.45
N VAL A 303 2.04 -17.45 -13.85
CA VAL A 303 3.23 -18.33 -14.01
C VAL A 303 3.44 -18.76 -15.46
N ASN A 304 2.35 -18.93 -16.22
CA ASN A 304 2.39 -19.44 -17.59
C ASN A 304 2.79 -18.41 -18.65
N THR A 305 2.42 -17.15 -18.45
CA THR A 305 2.50 -16.08 -19.46
C THR A 305 3.43 -14.96 -19.04
N ASN A 306 3.79 -14.87 -17.76
CA ASN A 306 4.55 -13.74 -17.19
C ASN A 306 3.85 -12.38 -17.37
N VAL A 307 2.53 -12.39 -17.60
CA VAL A 307 1.69 -11.20 -17.74
C VAL A 307 1.13 -10.81 -16.37
N LEU A 308 1.03 -9.51 -16.11
CA LEU A 308 0.43 -8.98 -14.89
C LEU A 308 -1.02 -9.45 -14.74
N VAL A 309 -1.40 -9.81 -13.53
CA VAL A 309 -2.78 -10.15 -13.18
C VAL A 309 -3.57 -8.87 -12.97
N ASP A 310 -4.68 -8.69 -13.68
CA ASP A 310 -5.61 -7.59 -13.45
C ASP A 310 -6.84 -8.09 -12.66
N VAL A 311 -7.31 -7.29 -11.70
CA VAL A 311 -8.57 -7.55 -10.97
C VAL A 311 -9.76 -7.64 -11.95
N LYS A 312 -9.73 -6.86 -13.05
CA LYS A 312 -10.78 -6.87 -14.08
C LYS A 312 -10.95 -8.22 -14.77
N ASP A 313 -9.89 -9.02 -14.85
CA ASP A 313 -9.94 -10.37 -15.43
C ASP A 313 -10.93 -11.28 -14.67
N PHE A 314 -11.22 -10.94 -13.41
CA PHE A 314 -12.11 -11.71 -12.53
C PHE A 314 -13.49 -11.07 -12.35
N VAL A 315 -13.63 -9.75 -12.55
CA VAL A 315 -14.92 -9.05 -12.45
C VAL A 315 -15.85 -9.45 -13.61
N GLN A 316 -15.32 -9.72 -14.80
CA GLN A 316 -16.12 -10.14 -15.96
C GLN A 316 -16.58 -11.61 -15.88
N SER A 317 -15.90 -12.47 -15.12
CA SER A 317 -16.27 -13.89 -15.00
C SER A 317 -17.35 -14.12 -13.93
N GLY A 318 -17.40 -13.28 -12.89
CA GLY A 318 -18.41 -13.36 -11.82
C GLY A 318 -19.82 -12.88 -12.21
N THR A 319 -19.98 -12.11 -13.29
CA THR A 319 -21.31 -11.64 -13.74
C THR A 319 -22.11 -12.70 -14.51
N ARG A 320 -21.49 -13.82 -14.91
CA ARG A 320 -22.16 -14.91 -15.63
C ARG A 320 -22.79 -15.97 -14.72
N SER A 321 -22.56 -15.98 -13.41
CA SER A 321 -23.01 -17.08 -12.53
C SER A 321 -24.19 -16.75 -11.61
N THR A 322 -24.78 -15.56 -11.65
CA THR A 322 -25.94 -15.20 -10.79
C THR A 322 -27.23 -14.93 -11.57
N GLY A 323 -27.25 -15.19 -12.88
CA GLY A 323 -28.39 -14.93 -13.75
C GLY A 323 -29.02 -16.19 -14.33
N ASN A 324 -29.30 -17.22 -13.53
CA ASN A 324 -30.24 -18.27 -13.96
C ASN A 324 -30.82 -19.10 -12.79
N GLU A 325 -31.44 -18.44 -11.81
CA GLU A 325 -32.52 -19.07 -11.03
C GLU A 325 -33.84 -18.35 -11.36
N GLY A 326 -34.21 -18.46 -12.63
CA GLY A 326 -35.52 -18.09 -13.13
C GLY A 326 -36.41 -19.33 -13.22
N ARG A 327 -37.41 -19.39 -12.34
CA ARG A 327 -38.76 -19.92 -12.60
C ARG A 327 -38.88 -21.14 -13.51
N THR A 328 -39.22 -22.27 -12.90
CA THR A 328 -40.16 -23.22 -13.50
C THR A 328 -41.31 -23.50 -12.53
N ARG A 329 -42.48 -23.67 -13.14
CA ARG A 329 -43.85 -23.61 -12.60
C ARG A 329 -44.13 -24.50 -11.39
#